data_AF-A0A0R2VA08-F1
#
_entry.id   AF-A0A0R2VA08-F1
#
_cell.length_a   1.000
_cell.length_b   1.000
_cell.length_c   1.000
_cell.angle_alpha   90.00
_cell.angle_beta   90.00
_cell.angle_gamma   90.00
#
_symmetry.space_group_name_H-M   'P 1'
#
loop_
_entity.id
_entity.type
_entity.pdbx_description
1 polymer ?
#
loop_
_entity_poly.entity_id
_entity_poly.type
_entity_poly.pdbx_seq_one_letter_code
_entity_poly.pdbx_strand_id
1 'polypeptide(L)'
;MQYDANSPEAYMEMIPEDRKAAMSRLRDTFLQHLPKGFEEGMSYGMIGYVVPHSIYPDGYHCNPKQALPFISIASQKNFIALYHMGIYADPALLNWFQTEYAIRVPVKLDMGKSCIRFKKTEHIPFDLLAELAGKMRVEDWIQLYEKNYKR
;
A
#
# COMPACT_ATOMS: atom_id res chain seq x y z
N MET A 1 11.90 -7.94 8.66
CA MET A 1 11.39 -8.69 9.84
C MET A 1 10.05 -9.24 9.39
N GLN A 2 9.79 -10.51 9.65
CA GLN A 2 8.52 -11.14 9.29
C GLN A 2 7.76 -11.39 10.58
N TYR A 3 6.51 -10.91 10.63
CA TYR A 3 5.60 -11.20 11.72
C TYR A 3 4.68 -12.33 11.25
N ASP A 4 4.51 -13.35 12.08
CA ASP A 4 3.60 -14.46 11.79
C ASP A 4 2.20 -14.09 12.31
N ALA A 5 1.51 -13.24 11.55
CA ALA A 5 0.20 -12.70 11.89
C ALA A 5 -0.86 -13.15 10.88
N ASN A 6 -1.99 -13.64 11.40
CA ASN A 6 -3.11 -14.12 10.60
C ASN A 6 -4.21 -13.06 10.36
N SER A 7 -4.12 -11.89 11.01
CA SER A 7 -5.03 -10.76 10.79
C SER A 7 -4.31 -9.42 10.96
N PRO A 8 -4.86 -8.31 10.43
CA PRO A 8 -4.33 -6.97 10.66
C PRO A 8 -4.23 -6.59 12.14
N GLU A 9 -5.18 -7.03 12.98
CA GLU A 9 -5.17 -6.79 14.42
C GLU A 9 -3.99 -7.50 15.08
N ALA A 10 -3.82 -8.80 14.81
CA ALA A 10 -2.69 -9.56 15.32
C ALA A 10 -1.35 -8.97 14.85
N TYR A 11 -1.29 -8.47 13.60
CA TYR A 11 -0.10 -7.78 13.10
C TYR A 11 0.19 -6.51 13.93
N MET A 12 -0.82 -5.70 14.22
CA MET A 12 -0.69 -4.48 15.01
C MET A 12 -0.26 -4.74 16.47
N GLU A 13 -0.63 -5.89 17.03
CA GLU A 13 -0.17 -6.30 18.36
C GLU A 13 1.31 -6.71 18.38
N MET A 14 1.81 -7.31 17.31
CA MET A 14 3.18 -7.84 17.21
C MET A 14 4.25 -6.80 16.85
N ILE A 15 3.86 -5.66 16.27
CA ILE A 15 4.84 -4.62 15.90
C ILE A 15 5.35 -3.85 17.14
N PRO A 16 6.58 -3.30 17.06
CA PRO A 16 7.13 -2.44 18.11
C PRO A 16 6.22 -1.28 18.51
N GLU A 17 6.17 -0.99 19.81
CA GLU A 17 5.28 0.02 20.40
C GLU A 17 5.48 1.42 19.80
N ASP A 18 6.73 1.79 19.50
CA ASP A 18 7.11 3.06 18.88
C ASP A 18 6.56 3.24 17.45
N ARG A 19 6.05 2.16 16.84
CA ARG A 19 5.50 2.17 15.48
C ARG A 19 3.98 2.05 15.43
N LYS A 20 3.35 1.58 16.50
CA LYS A 20 1.90 1.32 16.54
C LYS A 20 1.09 2.55 16.16
N ALA A 21 1.43 3.72 16.72
CA ALA A 21 0.74 4.96 16.41
C ALA A 21 0.78 5.32 14.91
N ALA A 22 1.97 5.23 14.30
CA ALA A 22 2.15 5.54 12.88
C ALA A 22 1.47 4.50 11.96
N MET A 23 1.60 3.21 12.29
CA MET A 23 0.97 2.12 11.55
C MET A 23 -0.55 2.16 11.66
N SER A 24 -1.11 2.48 12.84
CA SER A 24 -2.55 2.68 13.04
C SER A 24 -3.04 3.82 12.19
N ARG A 25 -2.35 4.97 12.22
CA ARG A 25 -2.74 6.13 11.42
C ARG A 25 -2.66 5.84 9.92
N LEU A 26 -1.67 5.06 9.45
CA LEU A 26 -1.62 4.60 8.07
C LEU A 26 -2.82 3.72 7.73
N ARG A 27 -3.13 2.74 8.59
CA ARG A 27 -4.28 1.85 8.43
C ARG A 27 -5.58 2.64 8.30
N ASP A 28 -5.82 3.56 9.22
CA ASP A 28 -7.00 4.43 9.23
C ASP A 28 -7.06 5.30 7.96
N THR A 29 -5.91 5.86 7.55
CA THR A 29 -5.82 6.69 6.34
C THR A 29 -6.28 5.92 5.11
N PHE A 30 -5.81 4.69 4.92
CA PHE A 30 -6.18 3.88 3.76
C PHE A 30 -7.62 3.40 3.84
N LEU A 31 -8.09 2.94 5.00
CA LEU A 31 -9.49 2.52 5.17
C LEU A 31 -10.49 3.66 4.88
N GLN A 32 -10.14 4.90 5.19
CA GLN A 32 -11.02 6.06 4.96
C GLN A 32 -11.01 6.57 3.52
N HIS A 33 -9.88 6.45 2.81
CA HIS A 33 -9.69 7.11 1.51
C HIS A 33 -9.64 6.16 0.32
N LEU A 34 -9.49 4.85 0.55
CA LEU A 34 -9.55 3.88 -0.54
C LEU A 34 -10.95 3.86 -1.16
N PRO A 35 -11.05 3.85 -2.50
CA PRO A 35 -12.31 3.63 -3.18
C PRO A 35 -12.98 2.32 -2.76
N LYS A 36 -14.31 2.28 -2.87
CA LYS A 36 -15.07 1.05 -2.57
C LYS A 36 -14.59 -0.11 -3.45
N GLY A 37 -14.56 -1.31 -2.85
CA GLY A 37 -14.21 -2.56 -3.50
C GLY A 37 -12.80 -3.06 -3.17
N PHE A 38 -11.95 -2.26 -2.53
CA PHE A 38 -10.76 -2.79 -1.87
C PHE A 38 -11.13 -3.40 -0.51
N GLU A 39 -10.50 -4.52 -0.18
CA GLU A 39 -10.63 -5.19 1.12
C GLU A 39 -9.29 -5.23 1.86
N GLU A 40 -9.34 -5.01 3.17
CA GLU A 40 -8.19 -5.14 4.05
C GLU A 40 -7.99 -6.60 4.47
N GLY A 41 -6.75 -7.06 4.49
CA GLY A 41 -6.38 -8.36 5.03
C GLY A 41 -4.88 -8.53 5.16
N MET A 42 -4.43 -9.75 5.38
CA MET A 42 -3.01 -10.09 5.34
C MET A 42 -2.59 -10.42 3.91
N SER A 43 -1.56 -9.74 3.42
CA SER A 43 -0.97 -9.95 2.10
C SER A 43 0.55 -10.00 2.22
N TYR A 44 1.15 -11.12 1.80
CA TYR A 44 2.61 -11.34 1.89
C TYR A 44 3.21 -11.05 3.29
N GLY A 45 2.49 -11.39 4.36
CA GLY A 45 2.94 -11.18 5.75
C GLY A 45 2.88 -9.72 6.22
N MET A 46 2.08 -8.90 5.55
CA MET A 46 1.88 -7.46 5.82
C MET A 46 0.39 -7.14 5.79
N ILE A 47 -0.01 -6.01 6.35
CA ILE A 47 -1.38 -5.51 6.15
C ILE A 47 -1.49 -5.05 4.69
N GLY A 48 -2.45 -5.59 3.96
CA GLY A 48 -2.66 -5.33 2.55
C GLY A 48 -4.10 -4.91 2.24
N TYR A 49 -4.24 -4.06 1.23
CA TYR A 49 -5.50 -3.70 0.62
C TYR A 49 -5.51 -4.28 -0.80
N VAL A 50 -6.49 -5.14 -1.07
CA VAL A 50 -6.52 -5.99 -2.27
C VAL A 50 -7.87 -5.86 -2.97
N VAL A 51 -7.92 -6.19 -4.26
CA VAL A 51 -9.19 -6.42 -4.95
C VAL A 51 -9.58 -7.88 -4.73
N PRO A 52 -10.72 -8.17 -4.06
CA PRO A 52 -11.12 -9.52 -3.71
C PRO A 52 -11.55 -10.33 -4.94
N HIS A 53 -11.52 -11.66 -4.82
CA HIS A 53 -11.96 -12.57 -5.90
C HIS A 53 -13.44 -12.42 -6.27
N SER A 54 -14.26 -11.89 -5.36
CA SER A 54 -15.66 -11.56 -5.65
C SER A 54 -15.80 -10.47 -6.72
N ILE A 55 -14.81 -9.60 -6.86
CA ILE A 55 -14.75 -8.55 -7.89
C ILE A 55 -13.86 -8.96 -9.06
N TYR A 56 -12.70 -9.57 -8.78
CA TYR A 56 -11.75 -10.01 -9.80
C TYR A 56 -11.36 -11.49 -9.61
N PRO A 57 -12.12 -12.43 -10.20
CA PRO A 57 -11.95 -13.86 -9.98
C PRO A 57 -10.57 -14.41 -10.35
N ASP A 58 -9.95 -13.87 -11.40
CA ASP A 58 -8.64 -14.31 -11.92
C ASP A 58 -7.50 -14.10 -10.91
N GLY A 59 -7.65 -13.17 -9.97
CA GLY A 59 -6.67 -12.91 -8.93
C GLY A 59 -5.28 -12.49 -9.43
N TYR A 60 -4.28 -12.68 -8.58
CA TYR A 60 -2.91 -12.32 -8.89
C TYR A 60 -2.27 -13.30 -9.89
N HIS A 61 -1.50 -12.79 -10.84
CA HIS A 61 -1.04 -13.55 -11.99
C HIS A 61 0.03 -14.60 -11.64
N CYS A 62 0.87 -14.32 -10.64
CA CYS A 62 1.83 -15.31 -10.18
C CYS A 62 1.16 -16.44 -9.40
N ASN A 63 0.02 -16.15 -8.74
CA ASN A 63 -0.73 -17.10 -7.95
C ASN A 63 -2.22 -16.71 -7.91
N PRO A 64 -3.05 -17.28 -8.80
CA PRO A 64 -4.48 -16.95 -8.91
C PRO A 64 -5.31 -17.26 -7.67
N LYS A 65 -4.75 -17.93 -6.65
CA LYS A 65 -5.42 -18.11 -5.35
C LYS A 65 -5.32 -16.87 -4.45
N GLN A 66 -4.46 -15.92 -4.81
CA GLN A 66 -4.32 -14.66 -4.10
C GLN A 66 -5.17 -13.60 -4.78
N ALA A 67 -5.84 -12.80 -3.96
CA ALA A 67 -6.51 -11.58 -4.40
C ALA A 67 -5.50 -10.63 -5.08
N LEU A 68 -5.99 -9.75 -5.95
CA LEU A 68 -5.14 -8.84 -6.71
C LEU A 68 -4.57 -7.76 -5.76
N PRO A 69 -3.25 -7.73 -5.51
CA PRO A 69 -2.64 -6.78 -4.58
C PRO A 69 -2.72 -5.34 -5.10
N PHE A 70 -2.95 -4.38 -4.21
CA PHE A 70 -2.93 -2.96 -4.55
C PHE A 70 -2.02 -2.15 -3.64
N ILE A 71 -2.30 -2.09 -2.34
CA ILE A 71 -1.48 -1.39 -1.34
C ILE A 71 -1.09 -2.36 -0.22
N SER A 72 0.08 -2.17 0.39
CA SER A 72 0.41 -2.85 1.65
C SER A 72 1.26 -1.96 2.55
N ILE A 73 1.06 -2.06 3.86
CA ILE A 73 1.86 -1.37 4.88
C ILE A 73 2.59 -2.38 5.77
N ALA A 74 3.85 -2.08 6.09
CA ALA A 74 4.67 -2.99 6.87
C ALA A 74 5.61 -2.27 7.83
N SER A 75 5.69 -2.77 9.06
CA SER A 75 6.76 -2.45 10.00
C SER A 75 8.00 -3.29 9.66
N GLN A 76 9.03 -2.71 9.06
CA GLN A 76 10.30 -3.38 8.79
C GLN A 76 11.34 -3.02 9.84
N LYS A 77 12.41 -3.81 9.98
CA LYS A 77 13.40 -3.66 11.07
C LYS A 77 13.85 -2.20 11.31
N ASN A 78 14.04 -1.41 10.26
CA ASN A 78 14.58 -0.05 10.34
C ASN A 78 13.65 1.05 9.81
N PHE A 79 12.46 0.72 9.30
CA PHE A 79 11.56 1.68 8.67
C PHE A 79 10.13 1.13 8.60
N ILE A 80 9.17 2.01 8.44
CA ILE A 80 7.84 1.62 7.95
C ILE A 80 7.87 1.67 6.42
N ALA A 81 7.31 0.66 5.77
CA ALA A 81 7.23 0.57 4.32
C ALA A 81 5.78 0.69 3.85
N LEU A 82 5.59 1.42 2.76
CA LEU A 82 4.37 1.43 1.96
C LEU A 82 4.69 0.81 0.60
N TYR A 83 3.96 -0.23 0.24
CA TYR A 83 3.97 -0.81 -1.10
C TYR A 83 2.74 -0.34 -1.85
N HIS A 84 2.92 0.22 -3.05
CA HIS A 84 1.81 0.70 -3.86
C HIS A 84 1.96 0.22 -5.31
N MET A 85 1.05 -0.64 -5.76
CA MET A 85 1.10 -1.25 -7.09
C MET A 85 0.66 -0.30 -8.20
N GLY A 86 -0.28 0.60 -7.93
CA GLY A 86 -0.63 1.70 -8.84
C GLY A 86 0.58 2.56 -9.22
N ILE A 87 1.35 3.07 -8.25
CA ILE A 87 2.60 3.83 -8.51
C ILE A 87 3.59 3.04 -9.37
N TYR A 88 3.71 1.74 -9.13
CA TYR A 88 4.63 0.90 -9.91
C TYR A 88 4.16 0.71 -11.37
N ALA A 89 2.85 0.63 -11.58
CA ALA A 89 2.25 0.31 -12.87
C ALA A 89 1.90 1.55 -13.73
N ASP A 90 1.73 2.72 -13.11
CA ASP A 90 1.35 3.97 -13.77
C ASP A 90 2.45 5.05 -13.63
N PRO A 91 3.23 5.32 -14.71
CA PRO A 91 4.26 6.35 -14.71
C PRO A 91 3.73 7.77 -14.42
N ALA A 92 2.48 8.08 -14.79
CA ALA A 92 1.90 9.39 -14.55
C ALA A 92 1.61 9.58 -13.05
N LEU A 93 1.05 8.55 -12.40
CA LEU A 93 0.83 8.55 -10.95
C LEU A 93 2.15 8.63 -10.18
N LEU A 94 3.18 7.91 -10.61
CA LEU A 94 4.52 8.00 -10.04
C LEU A 94 5.08 9.43 -10.12
N ASN A 95 5.01 10.06 -11.29
CA ASN A 95 5.52 11.42 -11.49
C ASN A 95 4.77 12.44 -10.63
N TRP A 96 3.44 12.33 -10.56
CA TRP A 96 2.61 13.16 -9.67
C TRP A 96 3.05 12.99 -8.20
N PHE A 97 3.18 11.75 -7.73
CA PHE A 97 3.56 11.49 -6.34
C PHE A 97 4.95 12.02 -6.00
N GLN A 98 5.94 11.83 -6.89
CA GLN A 98 7.29 12.36 -6.68
C GLN A 98 7.32 13.89 -6.60
N THR A 99 6.54 14.55 -7.46
CA THR A 99 6.41 16.01 -7.48
C THR A 99 5.80 16.52 -6.18
N GLU A 100 4.65 15.98 -5.77
CA GLU A 100 3.97 16.38 -4.55
C GLU A 100 4.79 16.06 -3.28
N TYR A 101 5.48 14.93 -3.27
CA TYR A 101 6.34 14.56 -2.14
C TYR A 101 7.48 15.56 -1.95
N ALA A 102 8.13 15.99 -3.04
CA ALA A 102 9.21 16.97 -2.97
C ALA A 102 8.75 18.36 -2.48
N ILE A 103 7.48 18.70 -2.69
CA ILE A 103 6.88 19.97 -2.22
C ILE A 103 6.53 19.88 -0.73
N ARG A 104 5.97 18.75 -0.30
CA ARG A 104 5.31 18.63 1.02
C ARG A 104 6.19 18.04 2.11
N VAL A 105 7.23 17.28 1.76
CA VAL A 105 8.04 16.52 2.72
C VAL A 105 9.45 17.09 2.80
N PRO A 106 9.96 17.39 4.00
CA PRO A 106 11.26 18.04 4.17
C PRO A 106 12.46 17.14 3.84
N VAL A 107 12.24 15.84 3.66
CA VAL A 107 13.29 14.86 3.35
C VAL A 107 13.12 14.30 1.95
N LYS A 108 14.23 13.87 1.36
CA LYS A 108 14.22 13.19 0.07
C LYS A 108 13.42 11.88 0.16
N LEU A 109 12.60 11.63 -0.86
CA LEU A 109 11.89 10.37 -1.05
C LEU A 109 12.87 9.19 -1.12
N ASP A 110 12.75 8.24 -0.18
CA ASP A 110 13.43 6.95 -0.21
C ASP A 110 12.45 5.90 -0.74
N MET A 111 12.65 5.46 -2.00
CA MET A 111 11.79 4.45 -2.61
C MET A 111 12.53 3.47 -3.52
N GLY A 112 12.01 2.25 -3.64
CA GLY A 112 12.25 1.34 -4.75
C GLY A 112 11.15 1.46 -5.81
N LYS A 113 10.97 0.43 -6.65
CA LYS A 113 9.97 0.43 -7.73
C LYS A 113 8.53 0.65 -7.25
N SER A 114 8.16 -0.01 -6.15
CA SER A 114 6.82 0.06 -5.56
C SER A 114 6.82 0.41 -4.07
N CYS A 115 8.00 0.42 -3.45
CA CYS A 115 8.18 0.45 -2.00
C CYS A 115 8.71 1.82 -1.57
N ILE A 116 7.93 2.57 -0.82
CA ILE A 116 8.32 3.83 -0.18
C ILE A 116 8.72 3.52 1.26
N ARG A 117 9.84 4.09 1.74
CA ARG A 117 10.43 3.76 3.05
C ARG A 117 10.48 4.98 3.96
N PHE A 118 9.83 4.87 5.11
CA PHE A 118 9.81 5.91 6.14
C PHE A 118 10.70 5.48 7.32
N LYS A 119 11.92 6.01 7.37
CA LYS A 119 12.87 5.75 8.47
C LYS A 119 12.45 6.40 9.78
N LYS A 120 11.70 7.51 9.70
CA LYS A 120 11.13 8.21 10.84
C LYS A 120 9.63 8.38 10.65
N THR A 121 8.87 8.13 11.71
CA THR A 121 7.41 8.26 11.71
C THR A 121 6.94 9.70 11.52
N GLU A 122 7.71 10.67 11.99
CA GLU A 122 7.45 12.11 11.84
C GLU A 122 7.46 12.60 10.38
N HIS A 123 8.08 11.84 9.46
CA HIS A 123 8.18 12.19 8.04
C HIS A 123 7.13 11.49 7.17
N ILE A 124 6.18 10.74 7.76
CA ILE A 124 5.13 10.09 6.99
C ILE A 124 4.10 11.15 6.57
N PRO A 125 3.91 11.42 5.26
CA PRO A 125 3.03 12.48 4.81
C PRO A 125 1.59 11.95 4.67
N PHE A 126 0.91 11.75 5.80
CA PHE A 126 -0.42 11.11 5.85
C PHE A 126 -1.42 11.74 4.87
N ASP A 127 -1.47 13.06 4.75
CA ASP A 127 -2.41 13.74 3.84
C ASP A 127 -2.10 13.45 2.36
N LEU A 128 -0.82 13.37 1.99
CA LEU A 128 -0.42 12.98 0.64
C LEU A 128 -0.74 11.49 0.37
N LEU A 129 -0.61 10.63 1.38
CA LEU A 129 -0.95 9.22 1.26
C LEU A 129 -2.47 9.00 1.16
N ALA A 130 -3.27 9.82 1.84
CA ALA A 130 -4.72 9.85 1.69
C ALA A 130 -5.11 10.21 0.24
N GLU A 131 -4.50 11.28 -0.29
CA GLU A 131 -4.71 11.68 -1.68
C GLU A 131 -4.26 10.62 -2.68
N LEU A 132 -3.16 9.92 -2.40
CA LEU A 132 -2.66 8.83 -3.23
C LEU A 132 -3.65 7.66 -3.25
N ALA A 133 -4.16 7.26 -2.10
CA ALA A 133 -5.10 6.14 -1.95
C ALA A 133 -6.37 6.35 -2.80
N GLY A 134 -6.85 7.59 -2.91
CA GLY A 134 -8.03 7.93 -3.69
C GLY A 134 -7.84 8.05 -5.20
N LYS A 135 -6.61 7.95 -5.73
CA LYS A 135 -6.32 8.25 -7.15
C LYS A 135 -6.67 7.15 -8.14
N MET A 136 -6.94 5.93 -7.67
CA MET A 136 -7.15 4.79 -8.56
C MET A 136 -8.31 3.96 -8.04
N ARG A 137 -9.37 3.83 -8.85
CA ARG A 137 -10.50 2.97 -8.53
C ARG A 137 -10.14 1.51 -8.79
N VAL A 138 -10.96 0.61 -8.26
CA VAL A 138 -10.79 -0.84 -8.48
C VAL A 138 -10.84 -1.17 -9.97
N GLU A 139 -11.76 -0.56 -10.72
CA GLU A 139 -11.89 -0.81 -12.17
C GLU A 139 -10.64 -0.34 -12.94
N ASP A 140 -10.14 0.86 -12.61
CA ASP A 140 -8.93 1.43 -13.23
C ASP A 140 -7.71 0.55 -12.93
N TRP A 141 -7.63 0.05 -11.68
CA TRP A 141 -6.54 -0.83 -11.27
C TRP A 141 -6.55 -2.15 -12.02
N ILE A 142 -7.71 -2.82 -12.13
CA ILE A 142 -7.85 -4.09 -12.88
C ILE A 142 -7.46 -3.87 -14.35
N GLN A 143 -7.97 -2.83 -15.00
CA GLN A 143 -7.66 -2.56 -16.41
C GLN A 143 -6.17 -2.31 -16.65
N LEU A 144 -5.54 -1.48 -15.79
CA LEU A 144 -4.11 -1.22 -15.87
C LEU A 144 -3.29 -2.49 -15.64
N TYR A 145 -3.69 -3.28 -14.66
CA TYR A 145 -3.04 -4.54 -14.31
C TYR A 145 -3.09 -5.55 -15.46
N GLU A 146 -4.27 -5.77 -16.05
CA GLU A 146 -4.45 -6.67 -17.18
C GLU A 146 -3.65 -6.21 -18.40
N LYS A 147 -3.67 -4.92 -18.73
CA LYS A 147 -2.89 -4.35 -19.83
C LYS A 147 -1.38 -4.61 -19.70
N ASN A 148 -0.87 -4.63 -18.47
CA ASN A 148 0.55 -4.82 -18.21
C ASN A 148 0.97 -6.30 -18.17
N TYR A 149 0.06 -7.23 -17.87
CA TYR A 149 0.37 -8.65 -17.70
C TYR A 149 -0.20 -9.56 -18.81
N LYS A 150 -1.47 -9.39 -19.20
CA LYS A 150 -2.12 -10.16 -20.26
C LYS A 150 -1.68 -9.59 -21.61
N ARG A 151 -0.51 -10.02 -22.10
CA ARG A 151 -0.04 -9.76 -23.47
C ARG A 151 -0.68 -10.71 -24.47
#